data_AF-A0A2U2ZKQ9-F1
#
_entry.id   AF-A0A2U2ZKQ9-F1
#
_cell.length_a   1.000
_cell.length_b   1.000
_cell.length_c   1.000
_cell.angle_alpha   90.00
_cell.angle_beta   90.00
_cell.angle_gamma   90.00
#
_symmetry.space_group_name_H-M   'P 1'
#
loop_
_entity.id
_entity.type
_entity.pdbx_description
1 polymer ?
#
loop_
_entity_poly.entity_id
_entity_poly.type
_entity_poly.pdbx_seq_one_letter_code
_entity_poly.pdbx_strand_id
1 'polypeptide(L)'
;MAGLRNPHRAAAGVEHQFPGLRGGFTTAGTPNIVQQSANGAATALWLLVQLSDGSYAFENHNGPLCLDLHGGSSAPGRRPDQWPCKNTPGTDTNQDFTPR
;
A
#
# COMPACT_ATOMS: atom_id res chain seq x y z
N MET A 1 16.80 24.86 -21.55
CA MET A 1 16.78 23.56 -20.86
C MET A 1 15.34 23.27 -20.47
N ALA A 2 14.71 22.29 -21.12
CA ALA A 2 13.28 22.04 -21.00
C ALA A 2 12.96 21.36 -19.66
N GLY A 3 11.93 21.86 -18.98
CA GLY A 3 11.48 21.35 -17.69
C GLY A 3 10.84 19.97 -17.80
N LEU A 4 11.11 19.11 -16.80
CA LEU A 4 10.37 17.87 -16.58
C LEU A 4 8.96 18.23 -16.10
N ARG A 5 8.03 18.36 -17.05
CA ARG A 5 6.62 18.08 -16.80
C ARG A 5 6.51 16.56 -16.64
N ASN A 6 6.21 16.10 -15.44
CA ASN A 6 5.78 14.72 -15.20
C ASN A 6 4.26 14.68 -15.38
N PRO A 7 3.73 14.15 -16.50
CA PRO A 7 2.31 14.25 -16.82
C PRO A 7 1.54 13.13 -16.11
N HIS A 8 1.21 13.31 -14.83
CA HIS A 8 0.17 12.50 -14.18
C HIS A 8 -1.21 13.01 -14.57
N ARG A 9 -1.61 12.77 -15.83
CA ARG A 9 -3.02 12.75 -16.24
C ARG A 9 -3.36 11.31 -16.59
N ALA A 10 -4.17 10.65 -15.76
CA ALA A 10 -4.88 9.44 -16.14
C ALA A 10 -6.32 9.51 -15.61
N ALA A 11 -7.25 9.17 -16.50
CA ALA A 11 -8.69 9.20 -16.31
C ALA A 11 -9.18 7.92 -15.61
N ALA A 12 -10.31 8.03 -14.90
CA ALA A 12 -11.24 6.99 -14.42
C ALA A 12 -10.61 5.66 -13.90
N GLY A 13 -10.57 5.49 -12.57
CA GLY A 13 -10.23 4.22 -11.88
C GLY A 13 -8.77 4.15 -11.42
N VAL A 14 -8.35 5.09 -10.56
CA VAL A 14 -6.92 5.43 -10.45
C VAL A 14 -6.10 4.43 -9.64
N GLU A 15 -5.45 3.52 -10.35
CA GLU A 15 -4.30 2.75 -9.88
C GLU A 15 -3.11 3.71 -9.66
N HIS A 16 -2.86 4.09 -8.40
CA HIS A 16 -1.73 4.92 -8.04
C HIS A 16 -0.60 4.02 -7.51
N GLN A 17 0.54 3.97 -8.22
CA GLN A 17 1.75 3.33 -7.70
C GLN A 17 2.43 4.26 -6.70
N PHE A 18 2.65 3.78 -5.47
CA PHE A 18 3.31 4.51 -4.38
C PHE A 18 4.72 3.97 -4.13
N PRO A 19 5.75 4.60 -4.71
CA PRO A 19 7.14 4.30 -4.37
C PRO A 19 7.43 4.95 -3.02
N GLY A 20 7.25 4.22 -1.91
CA GLY A 20 7.43 4.79 -0.58
C GLY A 20 7.45 3.80 0.58
N LEU A 21 7.11 2.53 0.34
CA LEU A 21 7.15 1.46 1.32
C LEU A 21 8.08 0.36 0.85
N ARG A 22 9.11 -0.01 1.62
CA ARG A 22 9.98 -1.16 1.34
C ARG A 22 9.38 -2.41 1.94
N GLY A 23 9.55 -3.56 1.28
CA GLY A 23 9.25 -4.86 1.88
C GLY A 23 7.99 -5.50 1.34
N GLY A 24 7.65 -5.24 0.08
CA GLY A 24 6.70 -6.09 -0.62
C GLY A 24 7.33 -7.47 -0.88
N PHE A 25 7.02 -8.46 -0.04
CA PHE A 25 7.45 -9.86 -0.19
C PHE A 25 6.34 -10.71 -0.80
N THR A 26 6.61 -11.97 -1.17
CA THR A 26 5.57 -12.90 -1.66
C THR A 26 5.06 -13.86 -0.58
N THR A 27 5.57 -13.76 0.65
CA THR A 27 5.23 -14.64 1.77
C THR A 27 4.39 -13.90 2.81
N ALA A 28 3.20 -14.41 3.11
CA ALA A 28 2.32 -13.85 4.14
C ALA A 28 3.00 -13.88 5.53
N GLY A 29 2.75 -12.85 6.33
CA GLY A 29 3.32 -12.68 7.67
C GLY A 29 4.76 -12.21 7.70
N THR A 30 5.33 -11.81 6.55
CA THR A 30 6.68 -11.24 6.55
C THR A 30 6.65 -9.83 7.15
N PRO A 31 7.27 -9.61 8.31
CA PRO A 31 7.28 -8.30 8.95
C PRO A 31 8.33 -7.37 8.31
N ASN A 32 8.38 -6.12 8.77
CA ASN A 32 9.30 -5.06 8.31
C ASN A 32 8.91 -4.39 6.99
N ILE A 33 7.63 -4.10 6.80
CA ILE A 33 7.28 -3.05 5.85
C ILE A 33 7.61 -1.71 6.48
N VAL A 34 8.42 -0.90 5.80
CA VAL A 34 8.92 0.38 6.32
C VAL A 34 8.79 1.48 5.29
N GLN A 35 8.51 2.70 5.74
CA GLN A 35 8.58 3.86 4.87
C GLN A 35 10.04 4.12 4.47
N GLN A 36 10.27 4.39 3.20
CA GLN A 36 11.57 4.74 2.64
C GLN A 36 11.41 5.82 1.58
N SER A 37 12.53 6.41 1.15
CA SER A 37 12.52 7.22 -0.07
C SER A 37 12.04 6.38 -1.26
N ALA A 38 11.27 7.02 -2.13
CA ALA A 38 10.86 6.44 -3.40
C ALA A 38 12.08 5.87 -4.14
N ASN A 39 12.17 4.55 -4.24
CA ASN A 39 13.09 3.88 -5.15
C ASN A 39 12.26 3.02 -6.09
N GLY A 40 12.59 3.01 -7.38
CA GLY A 40 11.83 2.29 -8.41
C GLY A 40 11.96 0.77 -8.33
N ALA A 41 12.34 0.22 -7.17
CA ALA A 41 12.46 -1.22 -6.96
C ALA A 41 11.06 -1.84 -6.88
N ALA A 42 10.84 -3.00 -7.51
CA ALA A 42 9.53 -3.67 -7.51
C ALA A 42 9.02 -4.01 -6.10
N THR A 43 9.92 -4.31 -5.15
CA THR A 43 9.60 -4.53 -3.73
C THR A 43 9.22 -3.26 -2.96
N ALA A 44 9.29 -2.12 -3.64
CA ALA A 44 8.89 -0.81 -3.17
C ALA A 44 7.65 -0.24 -3.88
N LEU A 45 7.07 -1.00 -4.81
CA LEU A 45 5.86 -0.62 -5.53
C LEU A 45 4.64 -1.20 -4.82
N TRP A 46 3.84 -0.31 -4.25
CA TRP A 46 2.53 -0.63 -3.69
C TRP A 46 1.47 0.06 -4.52
N LEU A 47 0.43 -0.68 -4.89
CA LEU A 47 -0.74 -0.18 -5.57
C LEU A 47 -1.76 0.27 -4.52
N LEU A 48 -2.22 1.51 -4.62
CA LEU A 48 -3.34 1.97 -3.82
C LEU A 48 -4.65 1.66 -4.53
N VAL A 49 -5.50 0.90 -3.87
CA VAL A 49 -6.83 0.50 -4.36
C VAL A 49 -7.88 1.20 -3.52
N GLN A 50 -8.72 2.01 -4.16
CA GLN A 50 -9.85 2.65 -3.49
C GLN A 50 -10.99 1.64 -3.33
N LEU A 51 -11.50 1.49 -2.10
CA LEU A 51 -12.66 0.66 -1.76
C LEU A 51 -13.97 1.44 -1.93
N SER A 52 -15.11 0.74 -1.93
CA SER A 52 -16.41 1.32 -2.28
C SER A 52 -16.93 2.36 -1.27
N ASP A 53 -16.40 2.39 -0.04
CA ASP A 53 -16.72 3.38 0.99
C ASP A 53 -15.76 4.58 0.99
N GLY A 54 -14.79 4.61 0.07
CA GLY A 54 -13.79 5.67 -0.07
C GLY A 54 -12.52 5.46 0.74
N SER A 55 -12.39 4.34 1.47
CA SER A 55 -11.12 3.93 2.07
C SER A 55 -10.17 3.33 1.04
N TYR A 56 -8.97 2.95 1.49
CA TYR A 56 -7.95 2.42 0.61
C TYR A 56 -7.28 1.15 1.16
N ALA A 57 -6.92 0.24 0.27
CA ALA A 57 -5.98 -0.85 0.52
C ALA A 57 -4.66 -0.59 -0.21
N PHE A 58 -3.56 -1.10 0.34
CA PHE A 58 -2.25 -1.09 -0.32
C PHE A 58 -1.91 -2.51 -0.75
N GLU A 59 -1.98 -2.79 -2.05
CA GLU A 59 -1.61 -4.08 -2.62
C GLU A 59 -0.13 -4.09 -3.02
N ASN A 60 0.57 -5.16 -2.71
CA ASN A 60 1.95 -5.34 -3.13
C ASN A 60 1.99 -5.70 -4.61
N HIS A 61 2.73 -4.94 -5.42
CA HIS A 61 2.85 -5.24 -6.85
C HIS A 61 3.38 -6.66 -7.14
N ASN A 62 4.13 -7.27 -6.23
CA ASN A 62 4.75 -8.58 -6.46
C ASN A 62 3.83 -9.79 -6.19
N GLY A 63 2.59 -9.61 -5.73
CA GLY A 63 1.70 -10.73 -5.44
C GLY A 63 0.39 -10.34 -4.74
N PRO A 64 -0.47 -11.29 -4.39
CA PRO A 64 -1.85 -11.03 -3.91
C PRO A 64 -1.90 -10.62 -2.42
N LEU A 65 -0.90 -9.88 -1.93
CA LEU A 65 -0.74 -9.54 -0.52
C LEU A 65 -0.93 -8.04 -0.30
N CYS A 66 -1.59 -7.69 0.79
CA CYS A 66 -1.90 -6.33 1.18
C CYS A 66 -1.11 -5.92 2.42
N LEU A 67 -0.85 -4.62 2.55
CA LEU A 67 -0.32 -4.02 3.77
C LEU A 67 -1.28 -4.32 4.93
N ASP A 68 -0.73 -4.88 6.00
CA ASP A 68 -1.50 -5.36 7.14
C ASP A 68 -0.90 -4.78 8.43
N LEU A 69 -1.75 -4.12 9.23
CA LEU A 69 -1.40 -3.72 10.58
C LEU A 69 -1.48 -4.94 11.49
N HIS A 70 -0.32 -5.52 11.78
CA HIS A 70 -0.20 -6.68 12.64
C HIS A 70 -1.03 -6.56 13.93
N GLY A 71 -1.99 -7.47 14.10
CA GLY A 71 -2.90 -7.50 15.26
C GLY A 71 -3.87 -6.31 15.36
N GLY A 72 -4.09 -5.56 14.28
CA GLY A 72 -4.96 -4.37 14.24
C GLY A 72 -4.42 -3.18 15.06
N SER A 73 -3.16 -3.21 15.45
CA SER A 73 -2.58 -2.23 16.36
C SER A 73 -1.98 -1.04 15.60
N SER A 74 -2.47 0.17 15.89
CA SER A 74 -1.87 1.43 15.44
C SER A 74 -0.86 2.01 16.45
N ALA A 75 -0.35 1.18 17.37
CA ALA A 75 0.59 1.64 18.39
C ALA A 75 1.92 2.10 17.77
N PRO A 76 2.52 3.21 18.25
CA PRO A 76 3.79 3.70 17.73
C PRO A 76 4.89 2.64 17.74
N GLY A 77 5.68 2.58 16.68
CA GLY A 77 6.80 1.64 16.54
C GLY A 77 6.41 0.22 16.14
N ARG A 78 5.12 -0.09 15.99
CA ARG A 78 4.68 -1.32 15.32
C ARG A 78 4.98 -1.23 13.83
N ARG A 79 5.58 -2.29 13.30
CA ARG A 79 5.87 -2.42 11.88
C ARG A 79 4.74 -3.21 11.23
N PRO A 80 4.16 -2.72 10.13
CA PRO A 80 3.23 -3.51 9.34
C PRO A 80 3.89 -4.78 8.80
N ASP A 81 3.06 -5.79 8.57
CA ASP A 81 3.38 -6.98 7.79
C ASP A 81 2.46 -7.03 6.56
N GLN A 82 2.41 -8.18 5.90
CA GLN A 82 1.58 -8.38 4.72
C GLN A 82 0.80 -9.68 4.83
N TRP A 83 -0.45 -9.66 4.39
CA TRP A 83 -1.35 -10.80 4.44
C TRP A 83 -2.21 -10.87 3.18
N PRO A 84 -2.82 -12.01 2.82
CA PRO A 84 -3.78 -12.07 1.72
C PRO A 84 -4.79 -10.93 1.80
N CYS A 85 -4.93 -10.24 0.67
CA CYS A 85 -5.81 -9.08 0.55
C CYS A 85 -7.25 -9.44 0.88
N LYS A 86 -7.86 -8.68 1.78
CA LYS A 86 -9.29 -8.79 2.10
C LYS A 86 -10.14 -7.97 1.14
N ASN A 87 -9.66 -6.78 0.73
CA ASN A 87 -10.34 -5.83 -0.15
C ASN A 87 -11.83 -5.64 0.16
N THR A 88 -12.17 -5.72 1.45
CA THR A 88 -13.53 -5.58 1.94
C THR A 88 -13.59 -4.29 2.75
N PRO A 89 -14.42 -3.32 2.34
CA PRO A 89 -14.59 -2.08 3.10
C PRO A 89 -15.08 -2.38 4.53
N GLY A 90 -14.53 -1.69 5.53
CA GLY A 90 -15.01 -1.78 6.90
C GLY A 90 -13.95 -1.48 7.97
N THR A 91 -14.41 -0.89 9.08
CA THR A 91 -13.58 -0.39 10.19
C THR A 91 -12.82 -1.47 10.97
N ASP A 92 -13.15 -2.74 10.79
CA ASP A 92 -12.61 -3.84 11.58
C ASP A 92 -11.55 -4.64 10.81
N THR A 93 -11.11 -4.15 9.65
CA THR A 93 -9.97 -4.74 8.97
C THR A 93 -8.69 -3.96 9.31
N ASN A 94 -7.61 -4.71 9.48
CA ASN A 94 -6.25 -4.22 9.61
C ASN A 94 -5.60 -3.89 8.26
N GLN A 95 -6.38 -3.82 7.17
CA GLN A 95 -5.92 -3.60 5.79
C GLN A 95 -6.69 -2.48 5.07
N ASP A 96 -7.63 -1.83 5.77
CA ASP A 96 -8.45 -0.72 5.30
C ASP A 96 -7.92 0.58 5.94
N PHE A 97 -7.50 1.52 5.10
CA PHE A 97 -6.87 2.78 5.50
C PHE A 97 -7.71 3.97 5.05
N THR A 98 -8.15 4.77 6.01
CA THR A 98 -8.88 6.03 5.77
C THR A 98 -7.90 7.21 5.80
N PRO A 99 -7.92 8.10 4.79
CA PRO A 99 -7.21 9.37 4.88
C PRO A 99 -7.84 10.20 6.00
N ARG A 100 -7.01 10.85 6.82
CA ARG A 100 -7.45 11.84 7.83
C ARG A 100 -6.95 13.23 7.47
#